data_AF-A0A7Y2DF88-F1
#
_entry.id   AF-A0A7Y2DF88-F1
#
_cell.length_a   1.000
_cell.length_b   1.000
_cell.length_c   1.000
_cell.angle_alpha   90.00
_cell.angle_beta   90.00
_cell.angle_gamma   90.00
#
_symmetry.space_group_name_H-M   'P 1'
#
loop_
_entity.id
_entity.type
_entity.pdbx_description
1 polymer ?
#
loop_
_entity_poly.entity_id
_entity_poly.type
_entity_poly.pdbx_seq_one_letter_code
_entity_poly.pdbx_strand_id
1 'polypeptide(L)'
;MESLITYFETIPSLHRSLILVGGITLFWLLEGAVPLFKFKYKKWRHALPNLFFTLTTIIVNFGLAFLLLKTADWTVNNDFGLINWLPDMPLWLYIFLG
;
A
#
# COMPACT_ATOMS: atom_id res chain seq x y z
N MET A 1 -6.68 23.61 -1.01
CA MET A 1 -6.47 22.32 -0.33
C MET A 1 -7.81 21.61 -0.12
N GLU A 2 -8.79 22.28 0.49
CA GLU A 2 -10.19 21.83 0.64
C GLU A 2 -10.79 21.18 -0.60
N SER A 3 -10.71 21.81 -1.78
CA SER A 3 -11.28 21.26 -3.02
C SER A 3 -10.65 19.94 -3.47
N LEU A 4 -9.36 19.72 -3.20
CA LEU A 4 -8.69 18.45 -3.46
C LEU A 4 -9.14 17.40 -2.44
N ILE A 5 -9.28 17.76 -1.17
CA ILE A 5 -9.75 16.87 -0.10
C ILE A 5 -11.16 16.39 -0.41
N THR A 6 -12.10 17.31 -0.67
CA THR A 6 -13.48 16.97 -1.03
C THR A 6 -13.54 16.12 -2.29
N TYR A 7 -12.70 16.40 -3.30
CA TYR A 7 -12.59 15.57 -4.49
C TYR A 7 -12.22 14.13 -4.14
N PHE A 8 -11.16 13.91 -3.35
CA PHE A 8 -10.69 12.58 -2.93
C PHE A 8 -11.70 11.86 -2.02
N GLU A 9 -12.40 12.57 -1.13
CA GLU A 9 -13.49 12.04 -0.32
C GLU A 9 -14.65 11.53 -1.19
N THR A 10 -15.07 12.32 -2.17
CA THR A 10 -16.21 11.98 -3.05
C THR A 10 -15.79 11.45 -4.41
N ILE A 11 -14.61 10.83 -4.55
CA ILE A 11 -14.14 10.39 -5.88
C ILE A 11 -15.24 9.55 -6.56
N PRO A 12 -15.63 9.89 -7.80
CA PRO A 12 -16.53 9.06 -8.59
C PRO A 12 -15.92 7.67 -8.84
N SER A 13 -16.77 6.63 -8.85
CA SER A 13 -16.35 5.25 -9.09
C SER A 13 -15.51 5.10 -10.37
N LEU A 14 -15.84 5.84 -11.42
CA LEU A 14 -15.10 5.88 -12.68
C LEU A 14 -13.62 6.26 -12.50
N HIS A 15 -13.32 7.30 -11.72
CA HIS A 15 -11.94 7.75 -11.49
C HIS A 15 -11.15 6.75 -10.63
N ARG A 16 -11.78 6.17 -9.59
CA ARG A 16 -11.21 5.04 -8.81
C ARG A 16 -10.85 3.89 -9.74
N SER A 17 -11.79 3.47 -10.59
CA SER A 17 -11.59 2.37 -11.53
C SER A 17 -10.51 2.69 -12.57
N LEU A 18 -10.44 3.92 -13.08
CA LEU A 18 -9.40 4.32 -14.04
C LEU A 18 -8.00 4.31 -13.41
N ILE A 19 -7.86 4.77 -12.15
CA ILE A 19 -6.58 4.73 -11.45
C ILE A 19 -6.15 3.27 -11.21
N LEU A 20 -7.09 2.42 -10.79
CA LEU A 20 -6.83 1.00 -10.55
C LEU A 20 -6.48 0.25 -11.84
N VAL A 21 -7.32 0.35 -12.87
CA VAL A 21 -7.12 -0.32 -14.16
C VAL A 21 -5.89 0.25 -14.87
N GLY A 22 -5.69 1.57 -14.84
CA GLY A 22 -4.50 2.23 -15.39
C GLY A 22 -3.21 1.77 -14.70
N GLY A 23 -3.19 1.73 -13.37
CA GLY A 23 -2.04 1.23 -12.62
C GLY A 23 -1.74 -0.23 -12.94
N ILE A 24 -2.75 -1.10 -12.89
CA ILE A 24 -2.60 -2.54 -13.18
C ILE A 24 -2.12 -2.76 -14.62
N THR A 25 -2.73 -2.08 -15.61
CA THR A 25 -2.33 -2.21 -17.02
C THR A 25 -0.91 -1.72 -17.26
N LEU A 26 -0.47 -0.64 -16.60
CA LEU A 26 0.89 -0.14 -16.68
C LEU A 26 1.89 -1.14 -16.09
N PHE A 27 1.63 -1.64 -14.87
CA PHE A 27 2.50 -2.64 -14.25
C PHE A 27 2.52 -3.95 -15.03
N TRP A 28 1.38 -4.37 -15.58
CA TRP A 28 1.29 -5.57 -16.40
C TRP A 28 2.05 -5.43 -17.72
N LEU A 29 2.02 -4.25 -18.34
CA LEU A 29 2.79 -3.98 -19.56
C LEU A 29 4.29 -3.93 -19.28
N LEU A 30 4.70 -3.36 -18.14
CA LEU A 30 6.10 -3.39 -17.66
C LEU A 30 6.58 -4.82 -17.34
N GLU A 31 5.76 -5.63 -16.68
CA GLU A 31 6.08 -7.03 -16.37
C GLU A 31 6.12 -7.90 -17.63
N GLY A 32 5.22 -7.66 -18.59
CA GLY A 32 5.14 -8.39 -19.86
C GLY A 32 6.28 -8.08 -20.85
N ALA A 33 6.91 -6.90 -20.75
CA ALA A 33 7.99 -6.49 -21.64
C ALA A 33 9.34 -7.19 -21.35
N VAL A 34 9.52 -7.78 -20.16
CA VAL A 34 10.75 -8.46 -19.78
C VAL A 34 10.44 -9.95 -19.50
N PRO A 35 10.53 -10.83 -20.51
CA PRO A 35 10.28 -12.25 -20.33
C PRO A 35 11.51 -12.88 -19.68
N LEU A 36 11.68 -12.72 -18.36
CA LEU A 36 12.97 -13.00 -17.74
C LEU A 36 13.32 -14.50 -17.69
N PHE A 37 12.40 -15.45 -17.63
CA PHE A 37 12.80 -16.88 -17.72
C PHE A 37 11.73 -17.83 -18.26
N LYS A 38 12.07 -18.59 -19.31
CA LYS A 38 11.40 -19.84 -19.69
C LYS A 38 12.00 -21.02 -18.92
N PHE A 39 11.49 -21.32 -17.73
CA PHE A 39 11.90 -22.54 -17.01
C PHE A 39 11.12 -23.77 -17.49
N LYS A 40 11.81 -24.66 -18.22
CA LYS A 40 11.48 -26.09 -18.32
C LYS A 40 11.90 -26.73 -17.00
N TYR A 41 11.01 -26.78 -15.99
CA TYR A 41 11.32 -27.47 -14.73
C TYR A 41 10.08 -28.12 -14.09
N LYS A 42 10.29 -29.19 -13.30
CA LYS A 42 9.24 -30.01 -12.65
C LYS A 42 8.40 -29.17 -11.67
N LYS A 43 7.32 -28.55 -12.18
CA LYS A 43 6.57 -27.44 -11.56
C LYS A 43 6.00 -27.70 -10.16
N TRP A 44 5.56 -28.92 -9.87
CA TRP A 44 4.82 -29.21 -8.64
C TRP A 44 5.67 -29.31 -7.37
N ARG A 45 6.93 -29.78 -7.48
CA ARG A 45 7.79 -30.01 -6.29
C ARG A 45 8.40 -28.72 -5.73
N HIS A 46 8.44 -27.64 -6.53
CA HIS A 46 8.91 -26.32 -6.10
C HIS A 46 7.78 -25.30 -5.88
N ALA A 47 6.61 -25.50 -6.48
CA ALA A 47 5.45 -24.63 -6.23
C ALA A 47 5.00 -24.66 -4.76
N LEU A 48 5.09 -25.82 -4.09
CA LEU A 48 4.73 -25.97 -2.68
C LEU A 48 5.62 -25.15 -1.73
N PRO A 49 6.98 -25.29 -1.76
CA PRO A 49 7.86 -24.43 -0.98
C PRO A 49 7.71 -22.94 -1.32
N ASN A 50 7.56 -22.59 -2.60
CA ASN A 50 7.41 -21.20 -3.01
C ASN A 50 6.08 -20.60 -2.50
N LEU A 51 4.98 -21.35 -2.55
CA LEU A 51 3.69 -20.93 -2.00
C LEU A 51 3.77 -20.77 -0.48
N PHE A 52 4.46 -21.67 0.21
CA PHE A 52 4.69 -21.56 1.65
C PHE A 52 5.45 -20.28 2.00
N PHE A 53 6.58 -20.00 1.34
CA PHE A 53 7.32 -18.76 1.57
C PHE A 53 6.46 -17.53 1.25
N THR A 54 5.73 -17.55 0.14
CA THR A 54 4.82 -16.46 -0.25
C THR A 54 3.75 -16.23 0.83
N LEU A 55 3.13 -17.29 1.34
CA LEU A 55 2.12 -17.20 2.40
C LEU A 55 2.72 -16.66 3.70
N THR A 56 3.91 -17.13 4.10
CA THR A 56 4.58 -16.62 5.30
C THR A 56 4.95 -15.15 5.16
N THR A 57 5.40 -14.71 3.98
CA THR A 57 5.67 -13.29 3.70
C THR A 57 4.39 -12.46 3.78
N ILE A 58 3.27 -12.96 3.25
CA ILE A 58 1.96 -12.32 3.39
C ILE A 58 1.59 -12.20 4.87
N ILE A 59 1.67 -13.28 5.63
CA ILE A 59 1.31 -13.28 7.07
C ILE A 59 2.16 -12.28 7.85
N VAL A 60 3.48 -12.26 7.63
CA VAL A 60 4.39 -11.34 8.31
C VAL A 60 4.10 -9.89 7.89
N ASN A 61 3.96 -9.61 6.60
CA ASN A 61 3.69 -8.25 6.12
C ASN A 61 2.34 -7.73 6.61
N PHE A 62 1.28 -8.56 6.57
CA PHE A 62 -0.01 -8.18 7.14
C PHE A 62 0.08 -8.00 8.65
N GLY A 63 0.76 -8.90 9.37
CA GLY A 63 0.96 -8.77 10.81
C GLY A 63 1.66 -7.46 11.17
N LEU A 64 2.74 -7.11 10.47
CA LEU A 64 3.45 -5.85 10.65
C LEU A 64 2.60 -4.64 10.24
N ALA A 65 1.83 -4.73 9.15
CA ALA A 65 0.94 -3.66 8.72
C ALA A 65 -0.15 -3.37 9.76
N PHE A 66 -0.76 -4.41 10.34
CA PHE A 66 -1.73 -4.24 11.42
C PHE A 66 -1.10 -3.70 12.70
N LEU A 67 0.12 -4.14 13.03
CA LEU A 67 0.86 -3.60 14.16
C LEU A 67 1.10 -2.10 13.96
N LEU A 68 1.62 -1.69 12.80
CA LEU A 68 1.85 -0.29 12.46
C LEU A 68 0.56 0.53 12.50
N LEU A 69 -0.54 0.02 11.94
CA LEU A 69 -1.85 0.67 11.98
C LEU A 69 -2.32 0.86 13.42
N LYS A 70 -2.22 -0.17 14.26
CA LYS A 70 -2.61 -0.08 15.68
C LYS A 70 -1.73 0.86 16.47
N THR A 71 -0.42 0.88 16.19
CA THR A 71 0.49 1.85 16.80
C THR A 71 0.13 3.26 16.37
N ALA A 72 -0.14 3.51 15.08
CA ALA A 72 -0.57 4.81 14.59
C ALA A 72 -1.87 5.29 15.26
N ASP A 73 -2.89 4.42 15.34
CA ASP A 73 -4.14 4.72 16.05
C ASP A 73 -3.88 5.05 17.52
N TRP A 74 -3.01 4.30 18.20
CA TRP A 74 -2.67 4.54 19.60
C TRP A 74 -1.93 5.87 19.78
N THR A 75 -0.99 6.18 18.88
CA THR A 75 -0.21 7.42 18.87
C THR A 75 -1.12 8.63 18.73
N VAL A 76 -2.12 8.59 17.85
CA VAL A 76 -3.13 9.65 17.71
C VAL A 76 -4.04 9.74 18.93
N ASN A 77 -4.56 8.62 19.43
CA ASN A 77 -5.50 8.64 20.58
C ASN A 77 -4.87 9.07 21.91
N ASN A 78 -3.55 8.96 22.07
CA ASN A 78 -2.83 9.33 23.28
C ASN A 78 -2.01 10.63 23.10
N ASP A 79 -2.23 11.35 22.00
CA ASP A 79 -1.49 12.56 21.63
C ASP A 79 0.04 12.37 21.75
N PHE A 80 0.52 11.17 21.42
CA PHE A 80 1.93 10.82 21.56
C PHE A 80 2.69 11.18 20.29
N GLY A 81 3.88 11.77 20.41
CA GLY A 81 4.76 12.03 19.26
C GLY A 81 4.82 13.49 18.83
N LEU A 82 5.88 13.82 18.09
CA LEU A 82 6.22 15.20 17.73
C LEU A 82 5.11 15.91 16.96
N ILE A 83 4.42 15.19 16.07
CA ILE A 83 3.33 15.74 15.24
C ILE A 83 2.08 16.05 16.06
N ASN A 84 1.76 15.20 17.05
CA ASN A 84 0.62 15.43 17.95
C ASN A 84 0.91 16.49 19.03
N TRP A 85 2.18 16.73 19.36
CA TRP A 85 2.60 17.80 20.28
C TRP A 85 2.73 19.17 19.62
N LEU A 86 2.79 19.22 18.29
CA LEU A 86 2.84 20.47 17.53
C LEU A 86 1.45 21.12 17.46
N PRO A 87 1.36 22.46 17.45
CA PRO A 87 0.10 23.18 17.31
C PRO A 87 -0.53 22.95 15.93
N ASP A 88 -1.82 23.29 15.76
CA ASP A 88 -2.54 23.14 14.49
C ASP A 88 -1.74 23.69 13.29
N MET A 89 -1.40 22.81 12.35
CA MET A 89 -0.58 23.11 11.17
C MET A 89 -1.42 23.03 9.89
N PRO A 90 -1.07 23.77 8.82
CA PRO A 90 -1.69 23.58 7.52
C PRO A 90 -1.44 22.15 7.00
N LEU A 91 -2.47 21.54 6.39
CA LEU A 91 -2.50 20.12 6.00
C LEU A 91 -1.34 19.67 5.10
N TRP A 92 -0.79 20.55 4.24
CA TRP A 92 0.39 20.18 3.45
C TRP A 92 1.61 19.93 4.34
N LEU A 93 1.77 20.72 5.40
CA LEU A 93 2.92 20.64 6.31
C LEU A 93 2.80 19.41 7.18
N TYR A 94 1.56 19.09 7.59
CA TYR A 94 1.23 17.83 8.25
C TYR A 94 1.62 16.63 7.38
N ILE A 95 1.14 16.55 6.13
CA ILE A 95 1.47 15.46 5.19
C ILE A 95 2.99 15.35 4.94
N PHE A 96 3.71 16.48 4.91
CA PHE A 96 5.15 16.47 4.69
C PHE A 96 5.94 15.98 5.91
N LEU A 97 5.47 16.31 7.12
CA LEU A 97 6.14 15.95 8.38
C LEU A 97 5.77 14.55 8.87
N GLY A 98 4.56 14.04 8.55
CA GLY A 98 4.16 12.65 8.77
C GLY A 98 2.66 12.39 8.62
#